data_AF-A0A920LLI9-F1
#
_entry.id   AF-A0A920LLI9-F1
#
_cell.length_a   1.000
_cell.length_b   1.000
_cell.length_c   1.000
_cell.angle_alpha   90.00
_cell.angle_beta   90.00
_cell.angle_gamma   90.00
#
_symmetry.space_group_name_H-M   'P 1'
#
loop_
_entity.id
_entity.type
_entity.pdbx_description
1 polymer ?
#
loop_
_entity_poly.entity_id
_entity_poly.type
_entity_poly.pdbx_seq_one_letter_code
_entity_poly.pdbx_strand_id
1 'polypeptide(L)'
;MTVGEVTSSRTVMATIASGVSTAILDDVQGIAVNDLVQGTSLPNSGLTTVTAINTGIKMITFTGTSQAGISTGAQFTITHATDTNTDRGLSFKYNVGVGTANQTEGFFGFDDSSIAVATVGTGNHGTHADGSRRWTYVPDATISASVVTGTKGFLDIGGIYYQSGDFNSGGAVWFDDKGLMQSTNSPSSPIDTSSAILTAVTKVVLTMPGNVTLAKGDIIKQSSSNAFGVVETAVNASTSVPLIGVEGTFNASNTLIREGVSGGTSSLAAPSSVSTTYINKPSFTSTLDGGTF
;
A
#
# COMPACT_ATOMS: atom_id res chain seq x y z
N MET A 1 4.15 25.57 5.23
CA MET A 1 3.00 24.80 4.72
C MET A 1 3.01 23.48 5.46
N THR A 2 2.07 23.30 6.37
CA THR A 2 1.76 21.98 6.89
C THR A 2 0.55 21.44 6.12
N VAL A 3 0.49 20.12 5.93
CA VAL A 3 -0.69 19.46 5.34
C VAL A 3 -1.65 19.18 6.48
N GLY A 4 -2.91 19.62 6.40
CA GLY A 4 -3.84 19.47 7.53
C GLY A 4 -3.97 20.64 8.48
N GLU A 5 -3.87 21.87 7.98
CA GLU A 5 -4.08 23.07 8.80
C GLU A 5 -5.58 23.21 9.16
N VAL A 6 -5.95 22.65 10.32
CA VAL A 6 -7.30 22.79 10.92
C VAL A 6 -7.59 24.21 11.42
N THR A 7 -6.60 25.10 11.34
CA THR A 7 -6.77 26.53 11.60
C THR A 7 -6.20 27.34 10.46
N SER A 8 -6.83 28.49 10.20
CA SER A 8 -6.34 29.44 9.22
C SER A 8 -6.43 30.87 9.74
N SER A 9 -5.41 31.68 9.44
CA SER A 9 -5.45 33.11 9.75
C SER A 9 -6.12 33.85 8.60
N ARG A 10 -7.00 34.79 8.95
CA ARG A 10 -7.72 35.64 8.00
C ARG A 10 -7.61 37.09 8.40
N THR A 11 -7.32 37.94 7.44
CA THR A 11 -7.14 39.37 7.68
C THR A 11 -8.44 40.10 7.42
N VAL A 12 -8.87 40.93 8.36
CA VAL A 12 -10.02 41.82 8.18
C VAL A 12 -9.66 42.91 7.18
N MET A 13 -10.41 43.02 6.10
CA MET A 13 -10.14 43.95 4.99
C MET A 13 -10.97 45.23 5.04
N ALA A 14 -11.97 45.29 5.92
CA ALA A 14 -12.79 46.48 6.17
C ALA A 14 -13.13 46.61 7.65
N THR A 15 -13.11 47.85 8.16
CA THR A 15 -13.47 48.13 9.56
C THR A 15 -14.86 47.58 9.89
N ILE A 16 -14.95 46.79 10.96
CA ILE A 16 -16.19 46.26 11.49
C ILE A 16 -16.62 47.19 12.63
N ALA A 17 -17.77 47.86 12.49
CA ALA A 17 -18.31 48.68 13.57
C ALA A 17 -18.76 47.80 14.76
N SER A 18 -18.94 48.41 15.94
CA SER A 18 -19.58 47.70 17.07
C SER A 18 -21.02 47.34 16.72
N GLY A 19 -21.49 46.17 17.17
CA GLY A 19 -22.85 45.69 16.89
C GLY A 19 -23.02 45.04 15.50
N VAL A 20 -21.92 44.70 14.80
CA VAL A 20 -21.96 44.11 13.45
C VAL A 20 -21.62 42.62 13.50
N SER A 21 -22.31 41.82 12.68
CA SER A 21 -22.19 40.35 12.61
C SER A 21 -21.44 39.83 11.38
N THR A 22 -20.86 40.73 10.58
CA THR A 22 -20.23 40.41 9.30
C THR A 22 -18.79 40.91 9.25
N ALA A 23 -17.93 40.15 8.59
CA ALA A 23 -16.54 40.54 8.33
C ALA A 23 -16.18 40.31 6.87
N ILE A 24 -15.54 41.30 6.25
CA ILE A 24 -14.90 41.14 4.92
C ILE A 24 -13.46 40.72 5.17
N LEU A 25 -13.05 39.60 4.59
CA LEU A 25 -11.74 38.97 4.79
C LEU A 25 -10.89 39.02 3.51
N ASP A 26 -9.60 38.75 3.67
CA ASP A 26 -8.65 38.59 2.57
C ASP A 26 -8.97 37.39 1.67
N ASP A 27 -9.45 36.31 2.27
CA ASP A 27 -10.01 35.13 1.59
C ASP A 27 -11.09 34.45 2.44
N VAL A 28 -12.01 33.75 1.79
CA VAL A 28 -13.01 32.89 2.45
C VAL A 28 -12.96 31.45 1.94
N GLN A 29 -12.01 31.12 1.06
CA GLN A 29 -11.80 29.75 0.63
C GLN A 29 -11.48 28.85 1.84
N GLY A 30 -12.12 27.68 1.85
CA GLY A 30 -11.99 26.68 2.93
C GLY A 30 -12.78 26.97 4.20
N ILE A 31 -13.37 28.16 4.37
CA ILE A 31 -14.25 28.45 5.51
C ILE A 31 -15.61 27.79 5.26
N ALA A 32 -16.18 27.16 6.29
CA ALA A 32 -17.50 26.54 6.30
C ALA A 32 -18.41 27.12 7.38
N VAL A 33 -19.72 26.91 7.24
CA VAL A 33 -20.69 27.19 8.31
C VAL A 33 -20.36 26.30 9.51
N ASN A 34 -20.47 26.86 10.72
CA ASN A 34 -20.05 26.32 12.01
C ASN A 34 -18.56 26.34 12.31
N ASP A 35 -17.70 26.82 11.39
CA ASP A 35 -16.30 27.12 11.73
C ASP A 35 -16.24 28.14 12.86
N LEU A 36 -15.32 27.94 13.80
CA LEU A 36 -15.11 28.85 14.91
C LEU A 36 -14.29 30.05 14.43
N VAL A 37 -14.73 31.25 14.79
CA VAL A 37 -14.03 32.51 14.52
C VAL A 37 -13.53 33.06 15.85
N GLN A 38 -12.22 33.21 15.97
CA GLN A 38 -11.57 33.79 17.14
C GLN A 38 -10.85 35.07 16.77
N GLY A 39 -10.94 36.06 17.66
CA GLY A 39 -10.43 37.40 17.42
C GLY A 39 -10.84 38.32 18.56
N THR A 40 -10.18 39.47 18.65
CA THR A 40 -10.55 40.49 19.64
C THR A 40 -11.93 41.08 19.32
N SER A 41 -12.69 41.41 20.35
CA SER A 41 -14.00 42.06 20.23
C SER A 41 -15.07 41.28 19.47
N LEU A 42 -14.84 40.00 19.17
CA LEU A 42 -15.87 39.07 18.72
C LEU A 42 -16.82 38.69 19.87
N PRO A 43 -18.07 38.31 19.55
CA PRO A 43 -19.03 37.88 20.57
C PRO A 43 -18.61 36.58 21.29
N ASN A 44 -19.33 36.27 22.37
CA ASN A 44 -19.34 34.94 22.98
C ASN A 44 -17.96 34.34 23.39
N SER A 45 -16.96 35.18 23.69
CA SER A 45 -15.65 34.82 24.26
C SER A 45 -15.08 33.46 23.82
N GLY A 46 -14.92 33.28 22.49
CA GLY A 46 -14.34 32.05 21.93
C GLY A 46 -15.34 31.01 21.44
N LEU A 47 -16.63 31.33 21.36
CA LEU A 47 -17.70 30.48 20.80
C LEU A 47 -18.37 31.10 19.55
N THR A 48 -17.78 32.15 18.97
CA THR A 48 -18.32 32.76 17.74
C THR A 48 -18.14 31.79 16.57
N THR A 49 -19.19 31.52 15.82
CA THR A 49 -19.16 30.60 14.68
C THR A 49 -19.67 31.25 13.41
N VAL A 50 -19.21 30.78 12.25
CA VAL A 50 -19.70 31.22 10.94
C VAL A 50 -21.12 30.71 10.72
N THR A 51 -22.04 31.59 10.32
CA THR A 51 -23.43 31.27 10.00
C THR A 51 -23.75 31.35 8.51
N ALA A 52 -22.98 32.14 7.75
CA ALA A 52 -23.11 32.24 6.30
C ALA A 52 -21.80 32.72 5.66
N ILE A 53 -21.61 32.40 4.39
CA ILE A 53 -20.43 32.81 3.60
C ILE A 53 -20.91 33.40 2.27
N ASN A 54 -20.34 34.54 1.89
CA ASN A 54 -20.49 35.12 0.56
C ASN A 54 -19.11 35.17 -0.11
N THR A 55 -18.88 34.25 -1.05
CA THR A 55 -17.60 34.10 -1.77
C THR A 55 -17.33 35.25 -2.74
N GLY A 56 -18.37 35.89 -3.29
CA GLY A 56 -18.22 36.96 -4.28
C GLY A 56 -17.57 38.22 -3.71
N ILE A 57 -17.88 38.56 -2.45
CA ILE A 57 -17.30 39.71 -1.74
C ILE A 57 -16.39 39.30 -0.57
N LYS A 58 -16.06 38.00 -0.46
CA LYS A 58 -15.22 37.44 0.61
C LYS A 58 -15.70 37.82 2.02
N MET A 59 -16.99 37.67 2.27
CA MET A 59 -17.61 38.02 3.54
C MET A 59 -18.08 36.77 4.29
N ILE A 60 -17.85 36.76 5.59
CA ILE A 60 -18.50 35.82 6.52
C ILE A 60 -19.54 36.56 7.35
N THR A 61 -20.62 35.86 7.70
CA THR A 61 -21.52 36.21 8.80
C THR A 61 -21.21 35.31 9.97
N PHE A 62 -21.13 35.83 11.18
CA PHE A 62 -20.86 35.06 12.39
C PHE A 62 -21.97 35.22 13.44
N THR A 63 -22.04 34.31 14.42
CA THR A 63 -23.05 34.32 15.48
C THR A 63 -22.87 35.52 16.41
N GLY A 64 -23.96 36.19 16.78
CA GLY A 64 -23.91 37.40 17.63
C GLY A 64 -23.37 38.63 16.90
N THR A 65 -22.92 39.64 17.63
CA THR A 65 -22.38 40.89 17.08
C THR A 65 -21.06 41.25 17.75
N SER A 66 -20.17 41.95 17.03
CA SER A 66 -18.95 42.53 17.61
C SER A 66 -19.27 43.37 18.86
N GLN A 67 -18.46 43.23 19.91
CA GLN A 67 -18.61 43.97 21.17
C GLN A 67 -17.97 45.36 21.11
N ALA A 68 -17.04 45.56 20.18
CA ALA A 68 -16.39 46.83 19.89
C ALA A 68 -15.98 46.87 18.41
N GLY A 69 -15.50 48.03 17.95
CA GLY A 69 -14.98 48.17 16.58
C GLY A 69 -13.72 47.32 16.35
N ILE A 70 -13.62 46.68 15.19
CA ILE A 70 -12.44 45.90 14.75
C ILE A 70 -11.86 46.58 13.52
N SER A 71 -10.60 47.00 13.60
CA SER A 71 -9.93 47.70 12.50
C SER A 71 -9.55 46.76 11.36
N THR A 72 -9.41 47.32 10.16
CA THR A 72 -8.70 46.66 9.05
C THR A 72 -7.31 46.21 9.50
N GLY A 73 -6.86 45.05 9.02
CA GLY A 73 -5.58 44.43 9.39
C GLY A 73 -5.62 43.58 10.66
N ALA A 74 -6.72 43.60 11.42
CA ALA A 74 -6.92 42.64 12.50
C ALA A 74 -6.94 41.22 11.93
N GLN A 75 -6.37 40.26 12.67
CA GLN A 75 -6.39 38.86 12.29
C GLN A 75 -7.46 38.09 13.07
N PHE A 76 -8.22 37.29 12.34
CA PHE A 76 -9.05 36.25 12.91
C PHE A 76 -8.36 34.90 12.74
N THR A 77 -8.42 34.09 13.79
CA THR A 77 -8.12 32.66 13.70
C THR A 77 -9.43 31.94 13.42
N ILE A 78 -9.52 31.29 12.27
CA ILE A 78 -10.60 30.39 11.93
C ILE A 78 -10.17 28.99 12.36
N THR A 79 -10.97 28.30 13.17
CA THR A 79 -10.82 26.86 13.40
C THR A 79 -11.89 26.14 12.62
N HIS A 80 -11.45 25.28 11.71
CA HIS A 80 -12.33 24.57 10.80
C HIS A 80 -13.06 23.43 11.54
N ALA A 81 -14.39 23.47 11.54
CA ALA A 81 -15.23 22.51 12.24
C ALA A 81 -15.56 21.28 11.39
N THR A 82 -15.38 21.39 10.08
CA THR A 82 -15.53 20.29 9.13
C THR A 82 -14.17 19.80 8.69
N ASP A 83 -14.00 18.49 8.79
CA ASP A 83 -12.90 17.77 8.20
C ASP A 83 -12.96 17.84 6.67
N THR A 84 -11.81 18.07 6.02
CA THR A 84 -11.68 18.09 4.55
C THR A 84 -10.63 17.10 4.08
N ASN A 85 -10.77 16.59 2.85
CA ASN A 85 -9.73 15.74 2.24
C ASN A 85 -8.40 16.49 2.01
N THR A 86 -8.42 17.82 1.85
CA THR A 86 -7.22 18.67 1.85
C THR A 86 -6.48 18.65 3.18
N ASP A 87 -7.13 18.24 4.28
CA ASP A 87 -6.46 18.12 5.56
C ASP A 87 -5.52 16.92 5.66
N ARG A 88 -5.62 15.98 4.72
CA ARG A 88 -4.92 14.69 4.79
C ARG A 88 -4.19 14.31 3.52
N GLY A 89 -4.05 15.26 2.59
CA GLY A 89 -3.39 15.03 1.32
C GLY A 89 -2.89 16.29 0.64
N LEU A 90 -2.13 16.08 -0.42
CA LEU A 90 -1.57 17.12 -1.27
C LEU A 90 -2.28 17.07 -2.62
N SER A 91 -2.97 18.15 -2.97
CA SER A 91 -3.32 18.40 -4.36
C SER A 91 -2.12 18.97 -5.09
N PHE A 92 -1.96 18.58 -6.35
CA PHE A 92 -0.92 19.11 -7.22
C PHE A 92 -1.48 19.34 -8.62
N LYS A 93 -0.89 20.29 -9.34
CA LYS A 93 -1.24 20.57 -10.73
C LYS A 93 -0.02 20.36 -11.60
N TYR A 94 -0.21 19.79 -12.78
CA TYR A 94 0.86 19.59 -13.74
C TYR A 94 0.36 19.79 -15.15
N ASN A 95 1.29 20.16 -16.04
CA ASN A 95 0.98 20.33 -17.45
C ASN A 95 1.04 18.98 -18.16
N VAL A 96 -0.02 18.63 -18.89
CA VAL A 96 -0.07 17.44 -19.77
C VAL A 96 0.41 17.74 -21.20
N GLY A 97 0.78 18.99 -21.48
CA GLY A 97 1.26 19.44 -22.80
C GLY A 97 1.70 20.90 -22.80
N VAL A 98 2.01 21.44 -23.97
CA VAL A 98 2.38 22.87 -24.14
C VAL A 98 1.14 23.77 -24.20
N GLY A 99 1.18 24.94 -23.57
CA GLY A 99 0.06 25.90 -23.54
C GLY A 99 -0.71 25.93 -22.21
N THR A 100 -1.48 27.01 -21.98
CA THR A 100 -2.12 27.31 -20.68
C THR A 100 -3.37 26.48 -20.36
N ALA A 101 -3.92 25.77 -21.35
CA ALA A 101 -5.13 24.95 -21.23
C ALA A 101 -4.84 23.45 -20.95
N ASN A 102 -3.58 23.07 -20.80
CA ASN A 102 -3.17 21.67 -20.63
C ASN A 102 -2.81 21.36 -19.18
N GLN A 103 -3.66 21.72 -18.22
CA GLN A 103 -3.41 21.47 -16.79
C GLN A 103 -4.32 20.37 -16.27
N THR A 104 -3.73 19.41 -15.56
CA THR A 104 -4.44 18.38 -14.82
C THR A 104 -4.19 18.59 -13.34
N GLU A 105 -5.20 18.30 -12.52
CA GLU A 105 -5.10 18.22 -11.07
C GLU A 105 -4.94 16.77 -10.65
N GLY A 106 -4.06 16.53 -9.70
CA GLY A 106 -3.84 15.24 -9.08
C GLY A 106 -3.87 15.35 -7.57
N PHE A 107 -3.98 14.20 -6.91
CA PHE A 107 -4.04 14.08 -5.47
C PHE A 107 -3.10 12.97 -4.99
N PHE A 108 -2.38 13.25 -3.90
CA PHE A 108 -1.61 12.26 -3.16
C PHE A 108 -1.87 12.43 -1.67
N GLY A 109 -2.49 11.44 -1.05
CA GLY A 109 -2.85 11.57 0.35
C GLY A 109 -3.82 10.53 0.81
N PHE A 110 -4.35 10.75 1.99
CA PHE A 110 -5.39 9.92 2.56
C PHE A 110 -6.71 10.16 1.86
N ASP A 111 -7.19 9.16 1.13
CA ASP A 111 -8.51 9.21 0.52
C ASP A 111 -9.52 8.56 1.47
N ASP A 112 -10.39 9.38 2.04
CA ASP A 112 -11.48 8.96 2.92
C ASP A 112 -12.83 8.97 2.16
N SER A 113 -12.81 9.17 0.84
CA SER A 113 -14.04 9.19 0.02
C SER A 113 -14.51 7.80 -0.41
N SER A 114 -14.00 6.74 0.21
CA SER A 114 -14.25 5.38 -0.24
C SER A 114 -15.69 4.93 0.03
N ILE A 115 -16.30 4.38 -1.02
CA ILE A 115 -17.64 3.78 -1.00
C ILE A 115 -17.61 2.52 -0.13
N ALA A 116 -18.16 2.63 1.08
CA ALA A 116 -18.88 1.54 1.73
C ALA A 116 -20.01 2.03 2.63
N VAL A 117 -21.23 1.70 2.21
CA VAL A 117 -22.41 1.36 3.04
C VAL A 117 -22.99 2.44 3.98
N ALA A 118 -22.40 3.62 4.13
CA ALA A 118 -23.02 4.73 4.87
C ALA A 118 -23.25 5.95 3.98
N THR A 119 -24.40 6.62 4.17
CA THR A 119 -24.75 7.89 3.53
C THR A 119 -23.58 8.86 3.67
N VAL A 120 -22.90 9.13 2.55
CA VAL A 120 -21.77 10.07 2.47
C VAL A 120 -22.31 11.49 2.70
N GLY A 121 -21.65 12.26 3.55
CA GLY A 121 -22.02 13.64 3.86
C GLY A 121 -20.80 14.53 4.08
N THR A 122 -21.00 15.84 4.17
CA THR A 122 -19.94 16.88 4.32
C THR A 122 -19.13 16.83 5.63
N GLY A 123 -19.24 15.73 6.38
CA GLY A 123 -18.46 15.43 7.59
C GLY A 123 -18.44 13.93 7.92
N ASN A 124 -18.89 13.08 6.99
CA ASN A 124 -18.82 11.63 7.11
C ASN A 124 -18.23 11.07 5.82
N HIS A 125 -16.94 10.80 5.89
CA HIS A 125 -16.11 10.29 4.82
C HIS A 125 -16.14 8.75 4.94
N GLY A 126 -16.74 8.08 3.97
CA GLY A 126 -17.04 6.64 4.04
C GLY A 126 -15.78 5.78 4.16
N THR A 127 -15.89 4.66 4.88
CA THR A 127 -14.81 3.67 4.94
C THR A 127 -14.85 2.74 3.73
N HIS A 128 -13.74 2.06 3.42
CA HIS A 128 -13.76 1.03 2.39
C HIS A 128 -14.66 -0.14 2.84
N ALA A 129 -15.03 -1.05 1.93
CA ALA A 129 -15.91 -2.19 2.26
C ALA A 129 -15.33 -3.12 3.34
N ASP A 130 -14.03 -3.02 3.60
CA ASP A 130 -13.29 -3.69 4.66
C ASP A 130 -13.10 -2.82 5.93
N GLY A 131 -13.69 -1.62 5.98
CA GLY A 131 -13.50 -0.66 7.07
C GLY A 131 -12.15 0.06 7.06
N SER A 132 -11.29 -0.21 6.07
CA SER A 132 -9.96 0.39 5.99
C SER A 132 -10.01 1.83 5.47
N ARG A 133 -8.92 2.55 5.69
CA ARG A 133 -8.64 3.86 5.10
C ARG A 133 -7.27 3.81 4.44
N ARG A 134 -7.12 4.38 3.24
CA ARG A 134 -5.96 4.08 2.37
C ARG A 134 -5.25 5.35 1.91
N TRP A 135 -3.92 5.31 1.98
CA TRP A 135 -3.08 6.28 1.29
C TRP A 135 -3.17 6.03 -0.22
N THR A 136 -3.52 7.08 -0.96
CA THR A 136 -4.01 6.97 -2.33
C THR A 136 -3.34 8.01 -3.23
N TYR A 137 -3.01 7.57 -4.45
CA TYR A 137 -2.56 8.41 -5.55
C TYR A 137 -3.62 8.46 -6.65
N VAL A 138 -4.03 9.66 -7.06
CA VAL A 138 -5.02 9.91 -8.12
C VAL A 138 -4.43 10.95 -9.09
N PRO A 139 -3.82 10.54 -10.22
CA PRO A 139 -3.16 11.46 -11.15
C PRO A 139 -4.10 12.38 -11.94
N ASP A 140 -5.39 12.06 -11.99
CA ASP A 140 -6.46 12.74 -12.72
C ASP A 140 -7.60 13.11 -11.75
N ALA A 141 -7.23 13.68 -10.60
CA ALA A 141 -8.15 13.96 -9.53
C ALA A 141 -9.16 15.06 -9.90
N THR A 142 -10.43 14.82 -9.56
CA THR A 142 -11.42 15.88 -9.39
C THR A 142 -11.69 16.03 -7.90
N ILE A 143 -11.38 17.21 -7.36
CA ILE A 143 -11.53 17.54 -5.94
C ILE A 143 -12.68 18.55 -5.80
N SER A 144 -13.79 18.12 -5.20
CA SER A 144 -14.96 18.99 -4.98
C SER A 144 -15.61 18.68 -3.65
N ALA A 145 -15.92 19.72 -2.87
CA ALA A 145 -16.59 19.61 -1.57
C ALA A 145 -15.99 18.50 -0.67
N SER A 146 -14.66 18.46 -0.60
CA SER A 146 -13.91 17.49 0.18
C SER A 146 -13.99 16.03 -0.29
N VAL A 147 -14.40 15.77 -1.54
CA VAL A 147 -14.40 14.44 -2.17
C VAL A 147 -13.34 14.38 -3.27
N VAL A 148 -12.48 13.36 -3.24
CA VAL A 148 -11.50 13.07 -4.31
C VAL A 148 -12.06 11.97 -5.21
N THR A 149 -12.26 12.26 -6.49
CA THR A 149 -12.61 11.25 -7.50
C THR A 149 -11.56 11.21 -8.60
N GLY A 150 -11.53 10.14 -9.39
CA GLY A 150 -10.55 9.93 -10.45
C GLY A 150 -10.02 8.49 -10.47
N THR A 151 -9.14 8.21 -11.42
CA THR A 151 -8.51 6.90 -11.60
C THR A 151 -7.43 6.70 -10.53
N LYS A 152 -7.42 5.56 -9.84
CA LYS A 152 -6.32 5.27 -8.91
C LYS A 152 -5.06 4.92 -9.71
N GLY A 153 -3.97 5.65 -9.46
CA GLY A 153 -2.72 5.47 -10.18
C GLY A 153 -1.94 4.23 -9.72
N PHE A 154 -0.95 3.84 -10.50
CA PHE A 154 0.01 2.81 -10.12
C PHE A 154 1.09 3.39 -9.18
N LEU A 155 1.54 2.57 -8.23
CA LEU A 155 2.65 2.90 -7.35
C LEU A 155 3.89 2.14 -7.82
N ASP A 156 4.89 2.88 -8.31
CA ASP A 156 6.22 2.36 -8.62
C ASP A 156 7.18 2.76 -7.50
N ILE A 157 7.74 1.76 -6.82
CA ILE A 157 8.55 1.93 -5.61
C ILE A 157 9.71 0.94 -5.62
N GLY A 158 10.92 1.43 -5.40
CA GLY A 158 12.12 0.59 -5.33
C GLY A 158 12.20 -0.28 -4.07
N GLY A 159 11.37 0.00 -3.07
CA GLY A 159 11.26 -0.79 -1.84
C GLY A 159 10.19 -0.24 -0.89
N ILE A 160 9.67 -1.12 -0.03
CA ILE A 160 8.77 -0.77 1.07
C ILE A 160 9.46 -1.12 2.38
N TYR A 161 9.56 -0.16 3.30
CA TYR A 161 10.02 -0.42 4.66
C TYR A 161 8.80 -0.62 5.57
N TYR A 162 8.67 -1.81 6.16
CA TYR A 162 7.60 -2.10 7.12
C TYR A 162 8.02 -1.60 8.51
N GLN A 163 7.13 -0.91 9.22
CA GLN A 163 7.41 -0.47 10.59
C GLN A 163 7.52 -1.69 11.52
N SER A 164 8.52 -1.68 12.40
CA SER A 164 8.62 -2.61 13.53
C SER A 164 7.78 -2.08 14.71
N GLY A 165 6.86 -2.88 15.26
CA GLY A 165 5.91 -2.46 16.33
C GLY A 165 5.02 -3.62 16.83
N ASP A 166 3.90 -3.34 17.52
CA ASP A 166 2.98 -4.34 18.15
C ASP A 166 2.32 -5.37 17.21
N PHE A 167 2.70 -5.40 15.94
CA PHE A 167 2.16 -6.28 14.91
C PHE A 167 3.19 -7.35 14.52
N ASN A 168 3.85 -8.01 15.48
CA ASN A 168 4.95 -8.97 15.25
C ASN A 168 4.50 -10.39 14.87
N SER A 169 3.56 -10.55 13.93
CA SER A 169 3.15 -11.87 13.43
C SER A 169 3.03 -11.93 11.91
N GLY A 170 3.81 -12.80 11.24
CA GLY A 170 3.65 -13.04 9.81
C GLY A 170 4.92 -13.45 9.08
N GLY A 171 6.08 -12.82 9.35
CA GLY A 171 7.42 -13.15 8.83
C GLY A 171 7.64 -13.14 7.30
N ALA A 172 6.56 -13.31 6.53
CA ALA A 172 6.50 -13.35 5.10
C ALA A 172 5.33 -12.48 4.63
N VAL A 173 5.47 -11.92 3.44
CA VAL A 173 4.40 -11.17 2.79
C VAL A 173 3.28 -12.14 2.38
N TRP A 174 2.05 -11.84 2.75
CA TRP A 174 0.82 -12.51 2.28
C TRP A 174 -0.32 -11.52 2.07
N PHE A 175 -1.39 -11.93 1.39
CA PHE A 175 -2.60 -11.12 1.22
C PHE A 175 -3.77 -11.75 1.97
N ASP A 176 -4.57 -10.96 2.67
CA ASP A 176 -5.83 -11.43 3.26
C ASP A 176 -6.96 -11.57 2.22
N ASP A 177 -8.15 -11.98 2.68
CA ASP A 177 -9.34 -12.17 1.84
C ASP A 177 -9.89 -10.86 1.24
N LYS A 178 -9.36 -9.70 1.66
CA LYS A 178 -9.65 -8.36 1.14
C LYS A 178 -8.53 -7.83 0.24
N GLY A 179 -7.47 -8.60 0.03
CA GLY A 179 -6.30 -8.21 -0.76
C GLY A 179 -5.38 -7.22 -0.05
N LEU A 180 -5.47 -7.10 1.28
CA LEU A 180 -4.52 -6.33 2.08
C LEU A 180 -3.21 -7.11 2.24
N MET A 181 -2.10 -6.48 1.90
CA MET A 181 -0.76 -7.04 2.07
C MET A 181 -0.35 -6.99 3.54
N GLN A 182 -0.05 -8.14 4.13
CA GLN A 182 0.38 -8.33 5.51
C GLN A 182 1.83 -8.85 5.53
N SER A 183 2.69 -8.29 6.37
CA SER A 183 4.09 -8.77 6.53
C SER A 183 4.71 -8.22 7.81
N THR A 184 5.65 -8.97 8.39
CA THR A 184 6.39 -8.57 9.60
C THR A 184 7.82 -9.11 9.56
N ASN A 185 8.71 -8.61 10.42
CA ASN A 185 10.08 -9.12 10.58
C ASN A 185 10.18 -10.28 11.59
N SER A 186 9.05 -10.73 12.15
CA SER A 186 8.98 -11.78 13.16
C SER A 186 8.06 -12.89 12.66
N PRO A 187 8.62 -13.95 12.05
CA PRO A 187 7.85 -15.14 11.72
C PRO A 187 7.16 -15.67 12.96
N SER A 188 5.86 -15.98 12.85
CA SER A 188 5.15 -16.66 13.93
C SER A 188 5.82 -18.00 14.21
N SER A 189 5.72 -18.49 15.45
CA SER A 189 6.11 -19.86 15.78
C SER A 189 5.48 -20.83 14.77
N PRO A 190 6.21 -21.86 14.33
CA PRO A 190 5.66 -22.85 13.42
C PRO A 190 4.32 -23.38 13.96
N ILE A 191 3.33 -23.47 13.08
CA ILE A 191 2.14 -24.27 13.38
C ILE A 191 2.53 -25.74 13.29
N ASP A 192 2.22 -26.54 14.31
CA ASP A 192 2.66 -27.94 14.43
C ASP A 192 2.31 -28.79 13.19
N THR A 193 1.19 -28.47 12.52
CA THR A 193 0.69 -29.19 11.34
C THR A 193 0.24 -28.22 10.26
N SER A 194 1.19 -27.70 9.48
CA SER A 194 0.91 -27.04 8.20
C SER A 194 0.77 -28.07 7.07
N SER A 195 -0.23 -27.86 6.21
CA SER A 195 -0.33 -28.55 4.91
C SER A 195 0.52 -27.87 3.82
N ALA A 196 1.08 -26.68 4.10
CA ALA A 196 1.93 -25.92 3.18
C ALA A 196 3.00 -25.08 3.91
N ILE A 197 4.28 -25.22 3.58
CA ILE A 197 5.39 -24.38 4.08
C ILE A 197 5.98 -23.58 2.93
N LEU A 198 6.36 -22.32 3.17
CA LEU A 198 7.16 -21.56 2.23
C LEU A 198 8.63 -21.96 2.39
N THR A 199 9.19 -22.68 1.41
CA THR A 199 10.59 -23.13 1.38
C THR A 199 11.33 -22.48 0.21
N ALA A 200 12.60 -22.13 0.39
CA ALA A 200 13.48 -21.74 -0.71
C ALA A 200 13.92 -22.99 -1.49
N VAL A 201 13.52 -23.11 -2.75
CA VAL A 201 13.79 -24.30 -3.58
C VAL A 201 14.69 -23.93 -4.76
N THR A 202 15.72 -24.74 -5.00
CA THR A 202 16.57 -24.67 -6.20
C THR A 202 16.13 -25.71 -7.22
N LYS A 203 16.09 -25.33 -8.50
CA LYS A 203 15.71 -26.21 -9.62
C LYS A 203 16.82 -26.30 -10.66
N VAL A 204 17.13 -27.53 -11.04
CA VAL A 204 18.12 -27.87 -12.07
C VAL A 204 17.49 -28.82 -13.07
N VAL A 205 17.88 -28.73 -14.34
CA VAL A 205 17.57 -29.74 -15.36
C VAL A 205 18.86 -30.45 -15.72
N LEU A 206 18.88 -31.77 -15.55
CA LEU A 206 19.93 -32.63 -16.07
C LEU A 206 19.53 -33.11 -17.46
N THR A 207 20.41 -32.93 -18.44
CA THR A 207 20.25 -33.56 -19.75
C THR A 207 21.04 -34.85 -19.73
N MET A 208 20.37 -35.98 -19.97
CA MET A 208 20.96 -37.32 -19.99
C MET A 208 21.45 -37.67 -21.39
N PRO A 209 22.55 -38.44 -21.52
CA PRO A 209 23.10 -38.85 -22.82
C PRO A 209 22.20 -39.85 -23.57
N GLY A 210 21.19 -40.41 -22.91
CA GLY A 210 20.17 -41.28 -23.50
C GLY A 210 18.88 -41.24 -22.68
N ASN A 211 17.81 -41.82 -23.23
CA ASN A 211 16.49 -41.80 -22.60
C ASN A 211 16.52 -42.54 -21.25
N VAL A 212 15.93 -41.92 -20.22
CA VAL A 212 15.74 -42.51 -18.90
C VAL A 212 14.26 -42.52 -18.52
N THR A 213 13.91 -43.41 -17.58
CA THR A 213 12.58 -43.46 -16.98
C THR A 213 12.69 -43.38 -15.46
N LEU A 214 12.16 -42.30 -14.89
CA LEU A 214 12.24 -41.95 -13.47
C LEU A 214 10.86 -41.58 -12.94
N ALA A 215 10.55 -41.99 -11.72
CA ALA A 215 9.30 -41.62 -11.06
C ALA A 215 9.45 -40.24 -10.40
N LYS A 216 8.35 -39.52 -10.27
CA LYS A 216 8.29 -38.32 -9.42
C LYS A 216 8.65 -38.71 -7.98
N GLY A 217 9.51 -37.94 -7.33
CA GLY A 217 9.96 -38.21 -5.96
C GLY A 217 11.18 -39.14 -5.87
N ASP A 218 11.70 -39.66 -6.99
CA ASP A 218 12.99 -40.33 -6.96
C ASP A 218 14.10 -39.33 -6.60
N ILE A 219 15.03 -39.75 -5.76
CA ILE A 219 16.20 -38.95 -5.37
C ILE A 219 17.33 -39.28 -6.34
N ILE A 220 17.92 -38.25 -6.94
CA ILE A 220 19.09 -38.36 -7.79
C ILE A 220 20.28 -37.79 -7.03
N LYS A 221 21.28 -38.63 -6.74
CA LYS A 221 22.56 -38.24 -6.15
C LYS A 221 23.65 -38.33 -7.20
N GLN A 222 24.65 -37.46 -7.15
CA GLN A 222 25.81 -37.58 -8.04
C GLN A 222 26.99 -38.23 -7.32
N SER A 223 27.51 -39.32 -7.89
CA SER A 223 28.68 -40.04 -7.38
C SER A 223 29.84 -39.08 -7.15
N SER A 224 30.60 -39.30 -6.07
CA SER A 224 31.80 -38.51 -5.72
C SER A 224 31.58 -36.99 -5.54
N SER A 225 30.32 -36.55 -5.45
CA SER A 225 29.93 -35.19 -5.06
C SER A 225 28.86 -35.26 -3.97
N ASN A 226 28.60 -34.14 -3.29
CA ASN A 226 27.48 -34.03 -2.36
C ASN A 226 26.19 -33.54 -3.05
N ALA A 227 26.15 -33.53 -4.39
CA ALA A 227 25.00 -33.00 -5.11
C ALA A 227 23.85 -34.01 -5.11
N PHE A 228 22.66 -33.55 -4.75
CA PHE A 228 21.43 -34.33 -4.86
C PHE A 228 20.23 -33.46 -5.20
N GLY A 229 19.14 -34.08 -5.65
CA GLY A 229 17.86 -33.42 -5.87
C GLY A 229 16.78 -34.43 -6.23
N VAL A 230 15.54 -33.94 -6.30
CA VAL A 230 14.34 -34.76 -6.39
C VAL A 230 13.70 -34.61 -7.75
N VAL A 231 13.33 -35.71 -8.37
CA VAL A 231 12.60 -35.68 -9.65
C VAL A 231 11.25 -34.98 -9.46
N GLU A 232 11.11 -33.80 -10.06
CA GLU A 232 9.94 -32.91 -9.91
C GLU A 232 8.68 -33.50 -10.55
N THR A 233 8.86 -34.12 -11.72
CA THR A 233 7.82 -34.76 -12.53
C THR A 233 8.36 -36.06 -13.12
N ALA A 234 7.48 -37.07 -13.25
CA ALA A 234 7.87 -38.36 -13.79
C ALA A 234 8.47 -38.20 -15.20
N VAL A 235 9.63 -38.80 -15.41
CA VAL A 235 10.35 -38.81 -16.68
C VAL A 235 10.03 -40.13 -17.37
N ASN A 236 9.44 -40.10 -18.56
CA ASN A 236 9.07 -41.30 -19.31
C ASN A 236 9.85 -41.34 -20.62
N ALA A 237 10.89 -42.19 -20.68
CA ALA A 237 11.75 -42.35 -21.85
C ALA A 237 12.18 -41.00 -22.47
N SER A 238 12.73 -40.11 -21.65
CA SER A 238 13.19 -38.77 -22.06
C SER A 238 14.61 -38.51 -21.59
N THR A 239 15.31 -37.58 -22.21
CA THR A 239 16.65 -37.13 -21.80
C THR A 239 16.62 -35.98 -20.80
N SER A 240 15.48 -35.30 -20.63
CA SER A 240 15.36 -34.15 -19.73
C SER A 240 14.85 -34.58 -18.36
N VAL A 241 15.68 -34.41 -17.33
CA VAL A 241 15.35 -34.75 -15.94
C VAL A 241 15.29 -33.47 -15.10
N PRO A 242 14.08 -32.94 -14.80
CA PRO A 242 13.93 -31.79 -13.93
C PRO A 242 14.02 -32.21 -12.46
N LEU A 243 14.92 -31.55 -11.72
CA LEU A 243 15.14 -31.75 -10.29
C LEU A 243 14.76 -30.49 -9.52
N ILE A 244 14.08 -30.67 -8.39
CA ILE A 244 13.81 -29.63 -7.38
C ILE A 244 14.47 -30.01 -6.06
N GLY A 245 14.55 -29.07 -5.11
CA GLY A 245 15.21 -29.30 -3.82
C GLY A 245 16.70 -29.59 -3.99
N VAL A 246 17.32 -29.03 -5.03
CA VAL A 246 18.70 -29.36 -5.37
C VAL A 246 19.66 -28.74 -4.36
N GLU A 247 20.49 -29.59 -3.75
CA GLU A 247 21.64 -29.19 -2.94
C GLU A 247 22.94 -29.60 -3.64
N GLY A 248 24.03 -28.88 -3.33
CA GLY A 248 25.31 -29.07 -4.00
C GLY A 248 25.31 -28.63 -5.47
N THR A 249 26.26 -29.14 -6.26
CA THR A 249 26.43 -28.77 -7.66
C THR A 249 26.64 -30.00 -8.53
N PHE A 250 25.64 -30.32 -9.35
CA PHE A 250 25.76 -31.36 -10.37
C PHE A 250 26.74 -30.94 -11.47
N ASN A 251 27.51 -31.89 -11.98
CA ASN A 251 28.41 -31.72 -13.13
C ASN A 251 28.22 -32.82 -14.19
N ALA A 252 28.85 -32.65 -15.36
CA ALA A 252 28.74 -33.59 -16.49
C ALA A 252 29.76 -34.76 -16.44
N SER A 253 30.63 -34.80 -15.43
CA SER A 253 31.75 -35.75 -15.39
C SER A 253 31.47 -36.96 -14.49
N ASN A 254 30.60 -36.81 -13.50
CA ASN A 254 30.32 -37.86 -12.52
C ASN A 254 28.98 -38.55 -12.81
N THR A 255 28.96 -39.87 -12.65
CA THR A 255 27.77 -40.71 -12.75
C THR A 255 26.73 -40.34 -11.70
N LEU A 256 25.47 -40.74 -11.93
CA LEU A 256 24.39 -40.50 -10.98
C LEU A 256 23.95 -41.82 -10.35
N ILE A 257 23.41 -41.72 -9.16
CA ILE A 257 22.75 -42.79 -8.41
C ILE A 257 21.31 -42.34 -8.22
N ARG A 258 20.38 -43.13 -8.74
CA ARG A 258 18.96 -43.00 -8.45
C ARG A 258 18.66 -43.82 -7.21
N GLU A 259 18.04 -43.20 -6.22
CA GLU A 259 17.34 -43.83 -5.11
C GLU A 259 15.85 -43.71 -5.37
N GLY A 260 15.24 -44.84 -5.74
CA GLY A 260 13.81 -44.89 -6.00
C GLY A 260 13.00 -44.70 -4.72
N VAL A 261 11.75 -44.24 -4.85
CA VAL A 261 10.81 -44.10 -3.71
C VAL A 261 10.63 -45.42 -2.92
N SER A 262 10.86 -46.57 -3.55
CA SER A 262 10.84 -47.89 -2.90
C SER A 262 12.12 -48.25 -2.12
N GLY A 263 13.12 -47.35 -2.07
CA GLY A 263 14.43 -47.57 -1.45
C GLY A 263 15.44 -48.32 -2.33
N GLY A 264 15.09 -48.70 -3.56
CA GLY A 264 16.00 -49.37 -4.49
C GLY A 264 16.98 -48.40 -5.16
N THR A 265 18.25 -48.81 -5.32
CA THR A 265 19.27 -47.99 -5.98
C THR A 265 19.58 -48.47 -7.40
N SER A 266 19.91 -47.54 -8.30
CA SER A 266 20.43 -47.86 -9.64
C SER A 266 21.38 -46.78 -10.13
N SER A 267 22.38 -47.17 -10.93
CA SER A 267 23.32 -46.23 -11.53
C SER A 267 22.76 -45.67 -12.85
N LEU A 268 22.96 -44.38 -13.07
CA LEU A 268 22.73 -43.71 -14.34
C LEU A 268 24.04 -43.11 -14.86
N ALA A 269 24.11 -42.94 -16.18
CA ALA A 269 25.24 -42.26 -16.81
C ALA A 269 25.39 -40.82 -16.27
N ALA A 270 26.58 -40.26 -16.40
CA ALA A 270 26.79 -38.83 -16.16
C ALA A 270 25.90 -38.01 -17.12
N PRO A 271 25.32 -36.89 -16.67
CA PRO A 271 24.52 -36.05 -17.55
C PRO A 271 25.42 -35.39 -18.61
N SER A 272 24.91 -35.21 -19.83
CA SER A 272 25.63 -34.49 -20.89
C SER A 272 25.69 -32.98 -20.62
N SER A 273 24.74 -32.44 -19.86
CA SER A 273 24.75 -31.05 -19.41
C SER A 273 23.87 -30.85 -18.18
N VAL A 274 24.12 -29.76 -17.46
CA VAL A 274 23.40 -29.34 -16.25
C VAL A 274 23.00 -27.88 -16.44
N SER A 275 21.71 -27.58 -16.30
CA SER A 275 21.19 -26.21 -16.43
C SER A 275 20.39 -25.81 -15.20
N THR A 276 20.82 -24.77 -14.50
CA THR A 276 20.07 -24.19 -13.38
C THR A 276 18.92 -23.35 -13.91
N THR A 277 17.70 -23.64 -13.46
CA THR A 277 16.50 -22.84 -13.84
C THR A 277 16.30 -21.68 -12.87
N TYR A 278 16.43 -21.94 -11.57
CA TYR A 278 16.38 -20.92 -10.52
C TYR A 278 17.07 -21.42 -9.25
N ILE A 279 17.52 -20.49 -8.43
CA ILE A 279 18.16 -20.72 -7.13
C ILE A 279 17.32 -20.05 -6.04
N ASN A 280 17.08 -20.74 -4.93
CA ASN A 280 16.41 -20.22 -3.72
C ASN A 280 15.06 -19.54 -3.97
N LYS A 281 14.25 -20.06 -4.91
CA LYS A 281 12.94 -19.48 -5.19
C LYS A 281 11.94 -19.83 -4.07
N PRO A 282 11.29 -18.85 -3.42
CA PRO A 282 10.23 -19.12 -2.46
C PRO A 282 9.10 -19.92 -3.11
N SER A 283 8.81 -21.11 -2.57
CA SER A 283 7.82 -22.04 -3.11
C SER A 283 7.04 -22.68 -1.96
N PHE A 284 5.72 -22.84 -2.12
CA PHE A 284 4.92 -23.61 -1.16
C PHE A 284 5.19 -25.12 -1.34
N THR A 285 5.47 -25.82 -0.24
CA THR A 285 5.77 -27.27 -0.19
C THR A 285 4.82 -27.95 0.78
N SER A 286 4.43 -29.20 0.53
CA SER A 286 3.30 -29.85 1.21
C SER A 286 3.65 -30.75 2.41
N THR A 287 4.88 -30.74 2.93
CA THR A 287 5.32 -31.65 4.01
C THR A 287 6.22 -30.98 5.06
N LEU A 288 5.99 -31.31 6.34
CA LEU A 288 6.51 -30.60 7.53
C LEU A 288 7.76 -31.22 8.17
N ASP A 289 8.07 -32.46 7.84
CA ASP A 289 9.08 -33.23 8.55
C ASP A 289 9.83 -34.10 7.58
N GLY A 290 11.02 -33.68 7.15
CA GLY A 290 12.10 -34.51 6.61
C GLY A 290 11.75 -35.56 5.54
N GLY A 291 10.56 -35.50 4.97
CA GLY A 291 9.97 -36.54 4.14
C GLY A 291 10.50 -36.39 2.74
N THR A 292 11.77 -36.79 2.58
CA THR A 292 12.54 -36.83 1.35
C THR A 292 12.09 -35.77 0.35
N PHE A 293 12.72 -34.60 0.47
CA PHE A 293 13.26 -34.05 -0.76
C PHE A 293 14.30 -35.08 -1.25
#